data_AF-A0A925VV72-F1
#
_entry.id   AF-A0A925VV72-F1
#
_cell.length_a   1.000
_cell.length_b   1.000
_cell.length_c   1.000
_cell.angle_alpha   90.00
_cell.angle_beta   90.00
_cell.angle_gamma   90.00
#
_symmetry.space_group_name_H-M   'P 1'
#
loop_
_entity.id
_entity.type
_entity.pdbx_description
1 polymer ?
#
loop_
_entity_poly.entity_id
_entity_poly.type
_entity_poly.pdbx_seq_one_letter_code
_entity_poly.pdbx_strand_id
1 'polypeptide(L)'
;MKHLLLATAAALCLGRAAQAQQPTPGPLARFAVWQPKDNLAQLFANGYQQHLAWHRAQPDPWSWYGWVVASGPRQDQFIDATFGHAATDFDHPVNPVEDAA
;
A
#
# COMPACT_ATOMS: atom_id res chain seq x y z
N MET A 1 -35.81 -31.97 14.22
CA MET A 1 -34.79 -32.03 13.14
C MET A 1 -34.98 -30.99 12.01
N LYS A 2 -35.92 -30.04 12.10
CA LYS A 2 -36.08 -28.94 11.12
C LYS A 2 -35.47 -27.59 11.58
N HIS A 3 -35.22 -27.42 12.87
CA HIS A 3 -34.60 -26.20 13.41
C HIS A 3 -33.06 -26.24 13.42
N LEU A 4 -32.46 -27.41 13.18
CA LEU A 4 -31.00 -27.57 13.15
C LEU A 4 -30.37 -27.13 11.81
N LEU A 5 -31.19 -26.89 10.78
CA LEU A 5 -30.74 -26.46 9.45
C LEU A 5 -30.79 -24.93 9.26
N LEU A 6 -31.39 -24.18 10.18
CA LEU A 6 -31.50 -22.71 10.09
C LEU A 6 -30.36 -21.96 10.78
N ALA A 7 -29.61 -22.60 11.67
CA ALA A 7 -28.50 -21.95 12.39
C ALA A 7 -27.21 -21.83 11.55
N THR A 8 -27.05 -22.66 10.50
CA THR A 8 -25.83 -22.68 9.68
C THR A 8 -25.80 -21.63 8.58
N ALA A 9 -26.95 -21.02 8.23
CA ALA A 9 -27.01 -19.98 7.18
C ALA A 9 -26.64 -18.58 7.71
N ALA A 10 -26.82 -18.32 9.00
CA ALA A 10 -26.50 -17.01 9.59
C ALA A 10 -24.99 -16.79 9.83
N ALA A 11 -24.20 -17.87 9.89
CA ALA A 11 -22.76 -17.79 10.16
C ALA A 11 -21.91 -17.43 8.93
N LEU A 12 -22.43 -17.55 7.70
CA LEU A 12 -21.66 -17.24 6.48
C LEU A 12 -21.66 -15.75 6.10
N CYS A 13 -22.53 -14.93 6.68
CA CYS A 13 -22.65 -13.51 6.28
C CYS A 13 -21.74 -12.57 7.09
N LEU A 14 -21.19 -13.03 8.23
CA LEU A 14 -20.30 -12.23 9.08
C LEU A 14 -18.81 -12.34 8.69
N GLY A 15 -18.46 -13.26 7.78
CA GLY A 15 -17.08 -13.52 7.37
C GLY A 15 -16.56 -12.62 6.23
N ARG A 16 -17.37 -11.70 5.70
CA ARG A 16 -16.88 -10.62 4.84
C ARG A 16 -16.36 -9.50 5.74
N ALA A 17 -15.25 -9.77 6.44
CA ALA A 17 -14.39 -8.69 6.88
C ALA A 17 -14.17 -7.77 5.67
N ALA A 18 -14.43 -6.49 5.85
CA ALA A 18 -14.38 -5.46 4.83
C ALA A 18 -13.16 -5.64 3.92
N GLN A 19 -13.35 -6.29 2.77
CA GLN A 19 -12.46 -6.08 1.65
C GLN A 19 -12.79 -4.66 1.23
N ALA A 20 -11.92 -3.72 1.61
CA ALA A 20 -11.95 -2.37 1.07
C ALA A 20 -12.12 -2.52 -0.44
N GLN A 21 -13.20 -1.95 -0.97
CA GLN A 21 -13.47 -2.03 -2.39
C GLN A 21 -12.27 -1.42 -3.09
N GLN A 22 -11.48 -2.26 -3.77
CA GLN A 22 -10.36 -1.76 -4.56
C GLN A 22 -10.97 -0.76 -5.57
N PRO A 23 -10.48 0.49 -5.59
CA PRO A 23 -10.93 1.47 -6.56
C PRO A 23 -10.86 0.85 -7.96
N THR A 24 -11.82 1.18 -8.82
CA THR A 24 -11.76 0.72 -10.22
C THR A 24 -10.44 1.20 -10.81
N PRO A 25 -9.56 0.30 -11.32
CA PRO A 25 -8.22 0.70 -11.71
C PRO A 25 -8.26 1.79 -12.78
N GLY A 26 -7.79 2.98 -12.43
CA GLY A 26 -7.58 4.08 -13.35
C GLY A 26 -6.23 3.98 -14.09
N PRO A 27 -6.01 4.80 -15.14
CA PRO A 27 -4.83 4.68 -15.99
C PRO A 27 -3.56 5.30 -15.37
N LEU A 28 -3.65 5.87 -14.16
CA LEU A 28 -2.55 6.64 -13.57
C LEU A 28 -1.76 5.84 -12.54
N ALA A 29 -0.49 6.20 -12.42
CA ALA A 29 0.42 5.72 -11.40
C ALA A 29 1.23 6.89 -10.86
N ARG A 30 1.58 6.82 -9.58
CA ARG A 30 2.51 7.75 -8.93
C ARG A 30 3.81 7.02 -8.67
N PHE A 31 4.93 7.70 -8.94
CA PHE A 31 6.27 7.22 -8.66
C PHE A 31 7.01 8.26 -7.80
N ALA A 32 7.72 7.83 -6.77
CA ALA A 32 8.79 8.61 -6.17
C ALA A 32 10.13 7.93 -6.40
N VAL A 33 11.15 8.74 -6.71
CA VAL A 33 12.51 8.28 -6.94
C VAL A 33 13.39 8.89 -5.86
N TRP A 34 14.07 8.02 -5.14
CA TRP A 34 14.90 8.35 -4.00
C TRP A 34 16.35 8.00 -4.32
N GLN A 35 17.24 8.95 -4.04
CA GLN A 35 18.67 8.69 -3.97
C GLN A 35 19.03 8.58 -2.49
N PRO A 36 19.22 7.37 -1.95
CA PRO A 36 19.74 7.22 -0.60
C PRO A 36 21.08 7.95 -0.48
N LYS A 37 21.31 8.58 0.67
CA LYS A 37 22.61 9.17 0.97
C LYS A 37 23.70 8.09 0.96
N ASP A 38 24.92 8.50 0.61
CA ASP A 38 26.07 7.61 0.54
C ASP A 38 26.21 6.77 1.82
N ASN A 39 26.42 5.47 1.65
CA ASN A 39 26.57 4.48 2.72
C ASN A 39 25.34 4.30 3.65
N LEU A 40 24.19 4.89 3.33
CA LEU A 40 22.95 4.77 4.12
C LEU A 40 21.83 4.00 3.41
N ALA A 41 22.12 3.31 2.31
CA ALA A 41 21.11 2.57 1.52
C ALA A 41 20.32 1.55 2.35
N GLN A 42 20.99 0.80 3.22
CA GLN A 42 20.32 -0.18 4.06
C GLN A 42 19.48 0.46 5.18
N LEU A 43 19.95 1.56 5.76
CA LEU A 43 19.17 2.32 6.74
C LEU A 43 17.92 2.91 6.08
N PHE A 44 18.06 3.46 4.88
CA PHE A 44 16.95 3.95 4.08
C PHE A 44 15.94 2.83 3.78
N ALA A 45 16.39 1.66 3.32
CA ALA A 45 15.50 0.55 3.01
C ALA A 45 14.73 0.07 4.25
N ASN A 46 15.37 0.03 5.43
CA ASN A 46 14.72 -0.32 6.69
C ASN A 46 13.67 0.73 7.11
N GLY A 47 13.99 2.03 6.99
CA GLY A 47 13.02 3.11 7.24
C GLY A 47 11.84 3.04 6.27
N TYR A 48 12.10 2.74 5.00
CA TYR A 48 11.04 2.58 4.01
C TYR A 48 10.13 1.38 4.29
N GLN A 49 10.67 0.29 4.84
CA GLN A 49 9.83 -0.83 5.31
C GLN A 49 8.91 -0.41 6.48
N GLN A 50 9.38 0.46 7.38
CA GLN A 50 8.56 1.00 8.47
C GLN A 50 7.47 1.92 7.92
N HIS A 51 7.80 2.77 6.95
CA HIS A 51 6.84 3.59 6.21
C HIS A 51 5.71 2.76 5.56
N LEU A 52 6.04 1.65 4.90
CA LEU A 52 5.03 0.74 4.34
C LEU A 52 4.18 0.05 5.42
N ALA A 53 4.77 -0.24 6.59
CA ALA A 53 4.02 -0.78 7.72
C ALA A 53 3.05 0.26 8.30
N TRP A 54 3.43 1.54 8.32
CA TRP A 54 2.53 2.63 8.67
C TRP A 54 1.36 2.73 7.69
N HIS A 55 1.61 2.75 6.39
CA HIS A 55 0.55 2.73 5.36
C HIS A 55 -0.44 1.58 5.58
N ARG A 56 0.06 0.38 5.91
CA ARG A 56 -0.78 -0.80 6.20
C ARG A 56 -1.65 -0.64 7.46
N ALA A 57 -1.20 0.15 8.43
CA ALA A 57 -1.95 0.44 9.65
C ALA A 57 -2.98 1.56 9.48
N GLN A 58 -2.80 2.41 8.47
CA GLN A 58 -3.75 3.46 8.11
C GLN A 58 -4.91 2.90 7.27
N PRO A 59 -6.05 3.62 7.19
CA PRO A 59 -7.09 3.33 6.21
C PRO A 59 -6.64 3.75 4.80
N ASP A 60 -5.42 3.38 4.40
CA ASP A 60 -4.88 3.64 3.07
C ASP A 60 -5.48 2.65 2.06
N PRO A 61 -6.27 3.10 1.07
CA PRO A 61 -6.82 2.21 0.05
C PRO A 61 -5.79 1.77 -1.00
N TRP A 62 -4.57 2.34 -0.97
CA TRP A 62 -3.59 2.15 -2.02
C TRP A 62 -2.67 0.96 -1.78
N SER A 63 -2.24 0.35 -2.90
CA SER A 63 -1.16 -0.63 -2.89
C SER A 63 0.15 0.05 -3.23
N TRP A 64 1.16 -0.16 -2.39
CA TRP A 64 2.49 0.41 -2.53
C TRP A 64 3.52 -0.65 -2.89
N TYR A 65 4.40 -0.30 -3.81
CA TYR A 65 5.49 -1.13 -4.30
C TYR A 65 6.79 -0.37 -4.11
N GLY A 66 7.86 -1.06 -3.71
CA GLY A 66 9.18 -0.47 -3.54
C GLY A 66 10.28 -1.40 -4.07
N TRP A 67 11.26 -0.85 -4.76
CA TRP A 67 12.40 -1.61 -5.28
C TRP A 67 13.65 -0.75 -5.46
N VAL A 68 14.81 -1.41 -5.49
CA VAL A 68 16.08 -0.79 -5.85
C VAL A 68 16.40 -1.10 -7.31
N VAL A 69 16.86 -0.11 -8.06
CA VAL A 69 17.33 -0.29 -9.42
C VAL A 69 18.67 -1.01 -9.40
N ALA A 70 18.71 -2.24 -9.93
CA ALA A 70 19.88 -3.10 -9.85
C ALA A 70 21.00 -2.75 -10.86
N SER A 71 20.71 -2.02 -11.93
CA SER A 71 21.71 -1.69 -12.96
C SER A 71 21.31 -0.49 -13.83
N GLY A 72 22.28 0.07 -14.54
CA GLY A 72 22.09 1.17 -15.49
C GLY A 72 22.28 2.56 -14.85
N PRO A 73 21.93 3.65 -15.57
CA PRO A 73 22.19 5.02 -15.12
C PRO A 73 21.49 5.45 -13.82
N ARG A 74 20.52 4.65 -13.36
CA ARG A 74 19.77 4.86 -12.11
C ARG A 74 20.11 3.82 -11.04
N GLN A 75 21.17 3.04 -11.24
CA GLN A 75 21.59 2.02 -10.30
C GLN A 75 21.68 2.61 -8.87
N ASP A 76 21.26 1.81 -7.89
CA ASP A 76 21.22 2.13 -6.46
C ASP A 76 20.18 3.20 -6.07
N GLN A 77 19.40 3.73 -7.02
CA GLN A 77 18.19 4.50 -6.70
C GLN A 77 17.10 3.56 -6.18
N PHE A 78 16.41 4.01 -5.15
CA PHE A 78 15.19 3.38 -4.68
C PHE A 78 13.99 4.04 -5.35
N ILE A 79 13.03 3.22 -5.80
CA ILE A 79 11.80 3.69 -6.42
C ILE A 79 10.65 3.13 -5.60
N ASP A 80 9.68 3.98 -5.30
CA ASP A 80 8.35 3.54 -4.92
C ASP A 80 7.31 3.90 -5.96
N ALA A 81 6.23 3.14 -5.96
CA ALA A 81 5.11 3.41 -6.82
C ALA A 81 3.78 2.90 -6.26
N THR A 82 2.72 3.53 -6.73
CA THR A 82 1.35 3.06 -6.58
C THR A 82 0.60 3.23 -7.91
N PHE A 83 -0.31 2.31 -8.23
CA PHE A 83 -0.89 2.14 -9.56
C PHE A 83 -2.42 2.05 -9.50
N GLY A 84 -3.06 2.22 -10.65
CA GLY A 84 -4.49 1.99 -10.79
C GLY A 84 -5.34 3.15 -10.29
N HIS A 85 -4.81 4.38 -10.34
CA HIS A 85 -5.47 5.56 -9.77
C HIS A 85 -6.30 6.31 -10.80
N ALA A 86 -7.46 6.81 -10.37
CA ALA A 86 -8.11 7.95 -10.99
C ALA A 86 -7.39 9.24 -10.58
N ALA A 87 -7.54 10.31 -11.37
CA ALA A 87 -6.90 11.59 -11.04
C ALA A 87 -7.34 12.14 -9.67
N THR A 88 -8.60 11.92 -9.29
CA THR A 88 -9.19 12.37 -8.03
C THR A 88 -8.68 11.63 -6.80
N ASP A 89 -8.08 10.45 -6.95
CA ASP A 89 -7.54 9.71 -5.81
C ASP A 89 -6.42 10.53 -5.13
N PHE A 90 -5.65 11.28 -5.92
CA PHE A 90 -4.53 12.09 -5.42
C PHE A 90 -4.92 13.36 -4.66
N ASP A 91 -6.21 13.72 -4.60
CA ASP A 91 -6.69 14.87 -3.83
C ASP A 91 -6.80 14.56 -2.32
N HIS A 92 -6.86 13.26 -1.97
CA HIS A 92 -7.07 12.79 -0.61
C HIS A 92 -6.10 11.66 -0.21
N PRO A 93 -4.77 11.85 -0.34
CA PRO A 93 -3.81 10.87 0.17
C PRO A 93 -3.88 10.78 1.70
N VAL A 94 -3.46 9.64 2.25
CA VAL A 94 -3.18 9.56 3.70
C VAL A 94 -2.16 10.64 4.11
N ASN A 95 -2.36 11.25 5.28
CA ASN A 95 -1.54 12.37 5.72
C ASN A 95 -0.16 11.88 6.21
N PRO A 96 0.94 12.16 5.49
CA PRO A 96 2.25 11.64 5.84
C PRO A 96 2.85 12.29 7.10
N VAL A 97 2.24 13.35 7.66
CA VAL A 97 2.70 13.95 8.93
C VAL A 97 2.67 12.93 10.08
N GLU A 98 1.84 11.89 9.99
CA GLU A 98 1.67 10.86 11.02
C GLU A 98 2.60 9.64 10.84
N ASP A 99 3.39 9.60 9.76
CA ASP A 99 4.23 8.46 9.37
C ASP A 99 5.43 8.25 10.31
N ALA A 100 6.10 9.34 10.69
CA ALA A 100 7.19 9.37 11.67
C ALA A 100 8.38 8.39 11.42
N ALA A 101 8.48 7.80 10.22
CA ALA A 101 9.55 6.92 9.76
C ALA A 101 10.81 7.68 9.31
#